data_AF-A0A7K7ZRJ5-F1
#
_entry.id   AF-A0A7K7ZRJ5-F1
#
_cell.length_a   1.000
_cell.length_b   1.000
_cell.length_c   1.000
_cell.angle_alpha   90.00
_cell.angle_beta   90.00
_cell.angle_gamma   90.00
#
_symmetry.space_group_name_H-M   'P 1'
#
loop_
_entity.id
_entity.type
_entity.pdbx_description
1 polymer ?
#
loop_
_entity_poly.entity_id
_entity_poly.type
_entity_poly.pdbx_seq_one_letter_code
_entity_poly.pdbx_strand_id
1 'polypeptide(L)'
;LSGLDPAQPYFQDTPIEVRLDKSDADFVDVIHTDSAPTIPNLGFGMSPAIGHLDFYPNGGEEMPGCGKNALSQIVDLDGIWEGTRDFVACNHLRSYKYYSDSIIYPDGFLGYPCASYDLFKSGDCFPCPKEGCPNMGHYADKFKNKFKDEILKLYLNTGEAKDFPLWRYKVTVTLSGKSKVKGYVNVALYGTDGNTKQHQITKGTLKPDDTYTAYIDAEVDIGEVTKVKFLWNNNWINPTLPKLGAATITVEAGR
;
A
#
# COMPACT_ATOMS: atom_id res chain seq x y z
N LEU A 1 -22.69 -2.64 -0.94
CA LEU A 1 -22.21 -3.72 -0.06
C LEU A 1 -20.71 -3.63 0.02
N SER A 2 -20.11 -3.83 1.19
CA SER A 2 -18.65 -3.87 1.32
C SER A 2 -18.22 -5.29 1.69
N GLY A 3 -17.39 -5.91 0.85
CA GLY A 3 -16.80 -7.24 1.07
C GLY A 3 -15.47 -7.11 1.79
N LEU A 4 -15.37 -7.62 3.02
CA LEU A 4 -14.14 -7.56 3.82
C LEU A 4 -13.46 -8.92 3.80
N ASP A 5 -12.47 -9.05 2.91
CA ASP A 5 -11.73 -10.27 2.58
C ASP A 5 -12.63 -11.49 2.38
N PRO A 6 -13.52 -11.50 1.37
CA PRO A 6 -14.49 -12.58 1.16
C PRO A 6 -13.79 -13.94 1.05
N ALA A 7 -14.30 -14.95 1.75
CA ALA A 7 -13.62 -16.24 1.87
C ALA A 7 -13.45 -16.97 0.52
N GLN A 8 -12.28 -17.55 0.27
CA GLN A 8 -12.00 -18.38 -0.90
C GLN A 8 -12.66 -19.76 -0.83
N PRO A 9 -12.48 -20.56 0.26
CA PRO A 9 -13.00 -21.92 0.31
C PRO A 9 -14.52 -21.95 0.05
N TYR A 10 -14.96 -22.85 -0.82
CA TYR A 10 -16.36 -23.02 -1.24
C TYR A 10 -17.00 -21.89 -2.07
N PHE A 11 -16.36 -20.73 -2.25
CA PHE A 11 -16.96 -19.58 -2.97
C PHE A 11 -16.18 -19.15 -4.21
N GLN A 12 -14.85 -19.25 -4.20
CA GLN A 12 -14.08 -18.86 -5.38
C GLN A 12 -14.42 -19.81 -6.54
N ASP A 13 -14.54 -19.24 -7.74
CA ASP A 13 -14.85 -19.96 -8.99
C ASP A 13 -16.25 -20.60 -9.04
N THR A 14 -17.14 -20.28 -8.08
CA THR A 14 -18.55 -20.65 -8.15
C THR A 14 -19.35 -19.67 -9.03
N PRO A 15 -20.56 -20.06 -9.50
CA PRO A 15 -21.50 -19.14 -10.11
C PRO A 15 -21.79 -17.91 -9.24
N ILE A 16 -22.17 -16.79 -9.87
CA ILE A 16 -22.43 -15.51 -9.18
C ILE A 16 -23.55 -15.61 -8.15
N GLU A 17 -24.46 -16.57 -8.30
CA GLU A 17 -25.57 -16.81 -7.38
C GLU A 17 -25.13 -17.39 -6.02
N VAL A 18 -23.88 -17.87 -5.92
CA VAL A 18 -23.33 -18.55 -4.74
C VAL A 18 -22.35 -17.68 -3.96
N ARG A 19 -21.79 -16.65 -4.59
CA ARG A 19 -20.73 -15.78 -4.02
C ARG A 19 -21.11 -14.32 -4.12
N LEU A 20 -20.39 -13.46 -3.38
CA LEU A 20 -20.49 -12.02 -3.60
C LEU A 20 -20.12 -11.67 -5.04
N ASP A 21 -20.92 -10.81 -5.66
CA ASP A 21 -20.71 -10.28 -7.00
C ASP A 21 -21.15 -8.82 -7.07
N LYS A 22 -20.56 -8.05 -7.99
CA LYS A 22 -20.90 -6.65 -8.22
C LYS A 22 -22.40 -6.44 -8.50
N SER A 23 -23.10 -7.45 -9.04
CA SER A 23 -24.53 -7.38 -9.33
C SER A 23 -25.44 -7.44 -8.08
N ASP A 24 -24.91 -7.77 -6.91
CA ASP A 24 -25.70 -7.93 -5.67
C ASP A 24 -26.17 -6.60 -5.06
N ALA A 25 -25.63 -5.46 -5.49
CA ALA A 25 -26.05 -4.13 -5.05
C ALA A 25 -25.68 -3.03 -6.06
N ASP A 26 -26.30 -1.85 -5.89
CA ASP A 26 -26.00 -0.65 -6.70
C ASP A 26 -24.50 -0.25 -6.70
N PHE A 27 -23.79 -0.64 -5.64
CA PHE A 27 -22.35 -0.45 -5.50
C PHE A 27 -21.78 -1.51 -4.57
N VAL A 28 -20.67 -2.11 -4.98
CA VAL A 28 -19.95 -3.16 -4.25
C VAL A 28 -18.48 -2.79 -4.23
N ASP A 29 -17.91 -2.62 -3.04
CA ASP A 29 -16.47 -2.41 -2.82
C ASP A 29 -15.89 -3.56 -2.01
N VAL A 30 -14.69 -4.03 -2.37
CA VAL A 30 -14.09 -5.22 -1.76
C VAL A 30 -12.66 -4.91 -1.30
N ILE A 31 -12.29 -5.37 -0.11
CA ILE A 31 -10.95 -5.22 0.46
C ILE A 31 -10.34 -6.62 0.59
N HIS A 32 -9.27 -6.89 -0.15
CA HIS A 32 -8.53 -8.16 -0.12
C HIS A 32 -7.29 -8.02 0.77
N THR A 33 -7.15 -8.88 1.77
CA THR A 33 -6.02 -8.84 2.72
C THR A 33 -5.36 -10.19 2.97
N ASP A 34 -5.98 -11.29 2.53
CA ASP A 34 -5.42 -12.65 2.63
C ASP A 34 -5.66 -13.47 1.37
N SER A 35 -5.46 -12.85 0.20
CA SER A 35 -5.81 -13.44 -1.11
C SER A 35 -4.85 -14.50 -1.64
N ALA A 36 -3.89 -14.96 -0.83
CA ALA A 36 -3.04 -16.08 -1.20
C ALA A 36 -3.89 -17.37 -1.31
N PRO A 37 -3.50 -18.36 -2.14
CA PRO A 37 -4.26 -19.61 -2.21
C PRO A 37 -4.34 -20.33 -0.84
N THR A 38 -5.54 -20.80 -0.47
CA THR A 38 -5.77 -21.59 0.76
C THR A 38 -4.81 -22.77 0.83
N ILE A 39 -4.59 -23.43 -0.31
CA ILE A 39 -3.60 -24.50 -0.45
C ILE A 39 -2.50 -24.04 -1.41
N PRO A 40 -1.21 -24.05 -1.02
CA PRO A 40 -0.68 -24.45 0.29
C PRO A 40 -0.49 -23.30 1.29
N ASN A 41 -0.84 -22.06 0.93
CA ASN A 41 -0.42 -20.86 1.64
C ASN A 41 -1.29 -20.50 2.84
N LEU A 42 -2.42 -21.17 3.04
CA LEU A 42 -3.41 -20.84 4.07
C LEU A 42 -3.89 -19.39 3.99
N GLY A 43 -4.03 -18.83 2.78
CA GLY A 43 -4.76 -17.58 2.58
C GLY A 43 -6.26 -17.86 2.51
N PHE A 44 -7.04 -17.15 3.32
CA PHE A 44 -8.48 -17.40 3.46
C PHE A 44 -9.34 -16.54 2.53
N GLY A 45 -8.82 -15.43 2.02
CA GLY A 45 -9.52 -14.53 1.11
C GLY A 45 -9.47 -14.99 -0.35
N MET A 46 -10.50 -14.70 -1.12
CA MET A 46 -10.49 -14.91 -2.57
C MET A 46 -9.65 -13.84 -3.27
N SER A 47 -8.97 -14.23 -4.36
CA SER A 47 -8.13 -13.34 -5.16
C SER A 47 -8.81 -12.64 -6.35
N PRO A 48 -9.84 -13.22 -7.01
CA PRO A 48 -10.52 -12.54 -8.10
C PRO A 48 -11.17 -11.23 -7.64
N ALA A 49 -11.14 -10.23 -8.52
CA ALA A 49 -11.90 -9.01 -8.31
C ALA A 49 -13.38 -9.30 -8.61
N ILE A 50 -14.23 -9.06 -7.63
CA ILE A 50 -15.65 -9.42 -7.64
C ILE A 50 -16.58 -8.23 -7.34
N GLY A 51 -16.03 -7.06 -7.01
CA GLY A 51 -16.76 -5.83 -6.80
C GLY A 51 -16.79 -4.91 -8.02
N HIS A 52 -17.26 -3.68 -7.79
CA HIS A 52 -17.02 -2.56 -8.70
C HIS A 52 -15.61 -1.98 -8.45
N LEU A 53 -15.23 -1.84 -7.17
CA LEU A 53 -13.89 -1.45 -6.73
C LEU A 53 -13.30 -2.56 -5.85
N ASP A 54 -12.14 -3.07 -6.23
CA ASP A 54 -11.44 -4.14 -5.51
C ASP A 54 -10.07 -3.61 -5.08
N PHE A 55 -9.92 -3.42 -3.77
CA PHE A 55 -8.72 -2.88 -3.14
C PHE A 55 -7.81 -4.01 -2.64
N TYR A 56 -6.54 -3.93 -3.00
CA TYR A 56 -5.48 -4.86 -2.63
C TYR A 56 -4.39 -4.12 -1.83
N PRO A 57 -4.69 -3.67 -0.59
CA PRO A 57 -3.70 -3.02 0.27
C PRO A 57 -2.47 -3.93 0.46
N ASN A 58 -1.28 -3.36 0.35
CA ASN A 58 0.00 -4.05 0.44
C ASN A 58 0.15 -5.24 -0.55
N GLY A 59 -0.66 -5.25 -1.62
CA GLY A 59 -0.72 -6.33 -2.61
C GLY A 59 -1.80 -7.38 -2.35
N GLY A 60 -2.48 -7.34 -1.20
CA GLY A 60 -3.64 -8.18 -0.89
C GLY A 60 -3.36 -9.55 -0.28
N GLU A 61 -2.10 -9.99 -0.20
CA GLU A 61 -1.74 -11.32 0.30
C GLU A 61 -1.07 -11.31 1.69
N GLU A 62 -0.14 -10.38 1.92
CA GLU A 62 0.66 -10.33 3.15
C GLU A 62 0.62 -8.93 3.77
N MET A 63 -0.07 -8.81 4.89
CA MET A 63 -0.25 -7.52 5.53
C MET A 63 0.91 -7.21 6.49
N PRO A 64 1.44 -5.98 6.49
CA PRO A 64 2.47 -5.57 7.43
C PRO A 64 2.06 -5.82 8.90
N GLY A 65 3.00 -6.28 9.72
CA GLY A 65 2.76 -6.62 11.13
C GLY A 65 2.04 -7.97 11.36
N CYS A 66 1.71 -8.73 10.32
CA CYS A 66 1.19 -10.09 10.45
C CYS A 66 2.30 -11.14 10.28
N GLY A 67 2.23 -12.22 11.07
CA GLY A 67 3.04 -13.41 10.84
C GLY A 67 2.50 -14.22 9.66
N LYS A 68 3.35 -15.06 9.05
CA LYS A 68 2.93 -15.96 7.97
C LYS A 68 2.45 -17.29 8.53
N ASN A 69 1.42 -17.86 7.91
CA ASN A 69 1.04 -19.24 8.13
C ASN A 69 2.13 -20.19 7.59
N ALA A 70 2.29 -21.35 8.25
CA ALA A 70 3.15 -22.40 7.72
C ALA A 70 2.52 -23.02 6.47
N LEU A 71 3.32 -23.28 5.44
CA LEU A 71 2.83 -23.94 4.22
C LEU A 71 2.33 -25.34 4.53
N SER A 72 1.12 -25.68 4.08
CA SER A 72 0.54 -27.01 4.24
C SER A 72 -0.20 -27.47 3.00
N GLN A 73 0.07 -28.70 2.55
CA GLN A 73 -0.67 -29.35 1.47
C GLN A 73 -2.00 -29.96 1.94
N ILE A 74 -2.20 -30.07 3.26
CA ILE A 74 -3.43 -30.57 3.89
C ILE A 74 -3.92 -29.50 4.85
N VAL A 75 -5.13 -29.00 4.61
CA VAL A 75 -5.74 -27.93 5.41
C VAL A 75 -6.98 -28.49 6.11
N ASP A 76 -6.94 -28.51 7.44
CA ASP A 76 -8.06 -28.89 8.30
C ASP A 76 -8.99 -27.68 8.47
N LEU A 77 -9.82 -27.42 7.44
CA LEU A 77 -10.71 -26.25 7.41
C LEU A 77 -11.69 -26.24 8.58
N ASP A 78 -12.29 -27.39 8.89
CA ASP A 78 -13.20 -27.55 10.03
C ASP A 78 -12.47 -27.25 11.34
N GLY A 79 -11.27 -27.79 11.53
CA GLY A 79 -10.48 -27.52 12.72
C GLY A 79 -10.03 -26.07 12.85
N ILE A 80 -9.69 -25.39 11.74
CA ILE A 80 -9.36 -23.96 11.76
C ILE A 80 -10.59 -23.12 12.11
N TRP A 81 -11.72 -23.42 11.48
CA TRP A 81 -12.97 -22.67 11.70
C TRP A 81 -13.52 -22.85 13.12
N GLU A 82 -13.46 -24.07 13.65
CA GLU A 82 -13.86 -24.39 15.03
C GLU A 82 -12.82 -23.93 16.08
N GLY A 83 -11.65 -23.46 15.64
CA GLY A 83 -10.57 -23.00 16.52
C GLY A 83 -9.81 -24.12 17.24
N THR A 84 -9.91 -25.36 16.74
CA THR A 84 -9.16 -26.52 17.23
C THR A 84 -7.80 -26.70 16.55
N ARG A 85 -7.52 -25.89 15.51
CA ARG A 85 -6.23 -25.81 14.81
C ARG A 85 -5.68 -24.39 14.80
N ASP A 86 -4.37 -24.28 15.01
CA ASP A 86 -3.66 -23.02 14.95
C ASP A 86 -3.70 -22.44 13.53
N PHE A 87 -4.19 -21.21 13.43
CA PHE A 87 -4.26 -20.44 12.20
C PHE A 87 -3.92 -18.98 12.50
N VAL A 88 -2.94 -18.43 11.77
CA VAL A 88 -2.59 -17.01 11.86
C VAL A 88 -3.61 -16.21 11.05
N ALA A 89 -4.77 -15.95 11.65
CA ALA A 89 -5.86 -15.19 11.05
C ALA A 89 -5.53 -13.70 10.80
N CYS A 90 -4.32 -13.24 11.13
CA CYS A 90 -3.96 -11.83 11.16
C CYS A 90 -4.24 -11.13 9.82
N ASN A 91 -3.78 -11.71 8.70
CA ASN A 91 -4.01 -11.16 7.36
C ASN A 91 -5.52 -11.02 7.07
N HIS A 92 -6.29 -12.09 7.26
CA HIS A 92 -7.73 -12.12 7.02
C HIS A 92 -8.48 -11.06 7.86
N LEU A 93 -8.05 -10.87 9.11
CA LEU A 93 -8.63 -9.88 10.03
C LEU A 93 -8.19 -8.44 9.76
N ARG A 94 -7.31 -8.16 8.78
CA ARG A 94 -6.89 -6.78 8.47
C ARG A 94 -7.93 -6.00 7.69
N SER A 95 -8.73 -6.65 6.86
CA SER A 95 -9.78 -6.01 6.06
C SER A 95 -10.72 -5.13 6.89
N TYR A 96 -11.30 -5.66 7.98
CA TYR A 96 -12.17 -4.88 8.86
C TYR A 96 -11.42 -3.87 9.73
N LYS A 97 -10.14 -4.11 10.05
CA LYS A 97 -9.31 -3.13 10.79
C LYS A 97 -9.04 -1.90 9.94
N TYR A 98 -8.70 -2.10 8.66
CA TYR A 98 -8.54 -1.00 7.71
C TYR A 98 -9.87 -0.29 7.45
N TYR A 99 -10.97 -1.04 7.27
CA TYR A 99 -12.29 -0.43 7.14
C TYR A 99 -12.64 0.43 8.37
N SER A 100 -12.42 -0.08 9.58
CA SER A 100 -12.69 0.67 10.81
C SER A 100 -11.88 1.96 10.91
N ASP A 101 -10.59 1.94 10.56
CA ASP A 101 -9.76 3.15 10.59
C ASP A 101 -10.14 4.13 9.47
N SER A 102 -10.58 3.64 8.30
CA SER A 102 -11.01 4.49 7.18
C SER A 102 -12.19 5.41 7.51
N ILE A 103 -13.00 5.07 8.53
CA ILE A 103 -14.08 5.93 9.04
C ILE A 103 -13.50 7.21 9.64
N ILE A 104 -12.37 7.10 10.35
CA ILE A 104 -11.70 8.18 11.05
C ILE A 104 -10.77 8.98 10.12
N TYR A 105 -10.20 8.31 9.10
CA TYR A 105 -9.25 8.90 8.15
C TYR A 105 -9.82 8.91 6.72
N PRO A 106 -10.61 9.94 6.35
CA PRO A 106 -11.35 9.97 5.08
C PRO A 106 -10.47 10.06 3.83
N ASP A 107 -9.18 10.36 3.97
CA ASP A 107 -8.19 10.55 2.91
C ASP A 107 -6.93 9.68 3.09
N GLY A 108 -6.91 8.83 4.12
CA GLY A 108 -5.72 8.07 4.53
C GLY A 108 -5.53 6.71 3.85
N PHE A 109 -6.44 6.32 2.96
CA PHE A 109 -6.45 5.02 2.30
C PHE A 109 -6.67 5.15 0.79
N LEU A 110 -5.93 6.05 0.15
CA LEU A 110 -6.09 6.35 -1.26
C LEU A 110 -5.65 5.18 -2.16
N GLY A 111 -6.58 4.59 -2.92
CA GLY A 111 -6.33 3.46 -3.80
C GLY A 111 -5.99 3.89 -5.22
N TYR A 112 -4.84 3.45 -5.74
CA TYR A 112 -4.36 3.79 -7.08
C TYR A 112 -4.78 2.72 -8.09
N PRO A 113 -5.48 3.09 -9.18
CA PRO A 113 -5.85 2.14 -10.21
C PRO A 113 -4.57 1.64 -10.90
N CYS A 114 -4.36 0.33 -10.87
CA CYS A 114 -3.12 -0.25 -11.37
C CYS A 114 -3.34 -1.69 -11.84
N ALA A 115 -2.55 -2.14 -12.82
CA ALA A 115 -2.70 -3.50 -13.34
C ALA A 115 -2.10 -4.57 -12.41
N SER A 116 -1.12 -4.21 -11.58
CA SER A 116 -0.53 -5.11 -10.58
C SER A 116 0.14 -4.34 -9.44
N TYR A 117 0.35 -5.01 -8.31
CA TYR A 117 1.06 -4.43 -7.18
C TYR A 117 2.53 -4.11 -7.50
N ASP A 118 3.17 -4.85 -8.41
CA ASP A 118 4.55 -4.57 -8.81
C ASP A 118 4.67 -3.25 -9.58
N LEU A 119 3.73 -2.96 -10.48
CA LEU A 119 3.64 -1.67 -11.18
C LEU A 119 3.32 -0.52 -10.22
N PHE A 120 2.51 -0.79 -9.19
CA PHE A 120 2.27 0.19 -8.13
C PHE A 120 3.54 0.49 -7.34
N LYS A 121 4.35 -0.53 -7.00
CA LYS A 121 5.62 -0.36 -6.28
C LYS A 121 6.69 0.37 -7.10
N SER A 122 6.78 0.13 -8.41
CA SER A 122 7.66 0.91 -9.32
C SER A 122 7.14 2.34 -9.55
N GLY A 123 5.87 2.59 -9.22
CA GLY A 123 5.21 3.88 -9.30
C GLY A 123 4.72 4.24 -10.70
N ASP A 124 4.47 3.24 -11.53
CA ASP A 124 3.89 3.41 -12.87
C ASP A 124 2.41 3.84 -12.82
N CYS A 125 1.80 3.75 -11.64
CA CYS A 125 0.40 4.08 -11.37
C CYS A 125 0.25 5.29 -10.44
N PHE A 126 1.21 6.21 -10.47
CA PHE A 126 1.24 7.43 -9.66
C PHE A 126 1.42 8.67 -10.55
N PRO A 127 0.80 9.82 -10.23
CA PRO A 127 -0.15 10.07 -9.13
C PRO A 127 -1.56 9.56 -9.48
N CYS A 128 -2.57 9.99 -8.71
CA CYS A 128 -3.96 9.75 -9.08
C CYS A 128 -4.30 10.30 -10.47
N PRO A 129 -5.22 9.65 -11.20
CA PRO A 129 -5.69 10.17 -12.48
C PRO A 129 -6.50 11.46 -12.27
N LYS A 130 -6.84 12.17 -13.35
CA LYS A 130 -7.55 13.46 -13.28
C LYS A 130 -8.91 13.35 -12.59
N GLU A 131 -9.53 12.18 -12.70
CA GLU A 131 -10.78 11.82 -12.06
C GLU A 131 -10.62 11.60 -10.54
N GLY A 132 -9.39 11.58 -10.02
CA GLY A 132 -9.01 11.29 -8.64
C GLY A 132 -8.95 9.78 -8.36
N CYS A 133 -8.57 9.44 -7.13
CA CYS A 133 -8.58 8.06 -6.63
C CYS A 133 -9.67 7.84 -5.58
N PRO A 134 -10.28 6.65 -5.53
CA PRO A 134 -11.17 6.28 -4.44
C PRO A 134 -10.38 6.02 -3.15
N ASN A 135 -10.96 6.35 -2.00
CA ASN A 135 -10.47 5.88 -0.71
C ASN A 135 -11.03 4.49 -0.44
N MET A 136 -10.16 3.56 -0.03
CA MET A 136 -10.55 2.24 0.43
C MET A 136 -11.38 2.36 1.73
N GLY A 137 -12.41 1.53 1.84
CA GLY A 137 -13.26 1.44 3.04
C GLY A 137 -14.45 2.40 3.00
N HIS A 138 -14.74 3.03 4.13
CA HIS A 138 -16.03 3.67 4.39
C HIS A 138 -16.47 4.71 3.35
N TYR A 139 -15.52 5.41 2.73
CA TYR A 139 -15.77 6.49 1.78
C TYR A 139 -15.58 6.09 0.30
N ALA A 140 -15.47 4.79 -0.01
CA ALA A 140 -15.35 4.29 -1.38
C ALA A 140 -16.57 4.66 -2.25
N ASP A 141 -17.75 4.76 -1.63
CA ASP A 141 -19.01 5.09 -2.29
C ASP A 141 -19.03 6.49 -2.93
N LYS A 142 -18.17 7.42 -2.49
CA LYS A 142 -17.96 8.72 -3.14
C LYS A 142 -17.49 8.59 -4.59
N PHE A 143 -16.97 7.43 -4.97
CA PHE A 143 -16.50 7.12 -6.32
C PHE A 143 -17.47 6.26 -7.15
N LYS A 144 -18.61 5.84 -6.61
CA LYS A 144 -19.55 4.90 -7.26
C LYS A 144 -20.01 5.30 -8.67
N ASN A 145 -20.12 6.60 -8.95
CA ASN A 145 -20.64 7.10 -10.22
C ASN A 145 -19.55 7.29 -11.30
N LYS A 146 -18.27 7.08 -10.97
CA LYS A 146 -17.16 7.32 -11.91
C LYS A 146 -16.82 6.09 -12.74
N PHE A 147 -17.19 4.89 -12.31
CA PHE A 147 -16.74 3.62 -12.89
C PHE A 147 -17.86 2.57 -12.94
N LYS A 148 -19.01 2.92 -13.51
CA LYS A 148 -20.24 2.11 -13.41
C LYS A 148 -20.15 0.71 -14.05
N ASP A 149 -19.31 0.54 -15.08
CA ASP A 149 -19.31 -0.70 -15.87
C ASP A 149 -18.00 -1.50 -15.75
N GLU A 150 -16.97 -0.95 -15.12
CA GLU A 150 -15.62 -1.55 -15.04
C GLU A 150 -15.33 -2.08 -13.64
N ILE A 151 -14.71 -3.26 -13.57
CA ILE A 151 -14.12 -3.78 -12.34
C ILE A 151 -12.72 -3.18 -12.21
N LEU A 152 -12.48 -2.39 -11.16
CA LEU A 152 -11.20 -1.73 -10.94
C LEU A 152 -10.40 -2.39 -9.84
N LYS A 153 -9.17 -2.79 -10.18
CA LYS A 153 -8.15 -3.18 -9.20
C LYS A 153 -7.39 -1.95 -8.73
N LEU A 154 -7.39 -1.75 -7.42
CA LEU A 154 -6.81 -0.60 -6.76
C LEU A 154 -5.75 -1.07 -5.77
N TYR A 155 -4.60 -0.40 -5.76
CA TYR A 155 -3.48 -0.75 -4.89
C TYR A 155 -3.10 0.44 -4.02
N LEU A 156 -2.70 0.15 -2.79
CA LEU A 156 -2.22 1.11 -1.81
C LEU A 156 -1.36 0.39 -0.79
N ASN A 157 -0.65 1.14 0.05
CA ASN A 157 0.07 0.59 1.21
C ASN A 157 -0.59 1.08 2.51
N THR A 158 -0.39 0.33 3.57
CA THR A 158 -0.87 0.64 4.93
C THR A 158 0.21 0.38 5.97
N GLY A 159 0.08 0.99 7.14
CA GLY A 159 0.99 0.76 8.27
C GLY A 159 0.92 -0.67 8.83
N GLU A 160 1.95 -1.06 9.60
CA GLU A 160 2.01 -2.35 10.29
C GLU A 160 1.19 -2.42 11.57
N ALA A 161 0.88 -1.27 12.18
CA ALA A 161 0.14 -1.15 13.42
C ALA A 161 -0.84 0.02 13.33
N LYS A 162 -1.83 0.02 14.22
CA LYS A 162 -2.79 1.12 14.30
C LYS A 162 -2.06 2.40 14.76
N ASP A 163 -2.25 3.56 14.15
CA ASP A 163 -3.15 3.88 13.03
C ASP A 163 -2.58 3.44 11.65
N PHE A 164 -3.40 2.81 10.81
CA PHE A 164 -2.96 2.26 9.52
C PHE A 164 -2.81 3.19 8.29
N PRO A 165 -3.39 4.41 8.23
CA PRO A 165 -3.40 5.19 7.00
C PRO A 165 -1.99 5.62 6.59
N LEU A 166 -1.76 5.74 5.29
CA LEU A 166 -0.53 6.27 4.73
C LEU A 166 -0.82 7.22 3.57
N TRP A 167 -0.02 8.29 3.47
CA TRP A 167 -0.08 9.27 2.39
C TRP A 167 1.13 9.11 1.48
N ARG A 168 0.89 8.82 0.20
CA ARG A 168 1.95 8.52 -0.77
C ARG A 168 2.49 9.78 -1.46
N TYR A 169 3.81 9.88 -1.53
CA TYR A 169 4.52 10.95 -2.23
C TYR A 169 5.59 10.37 -3.15
N LYS A 170 5.83 11.03 -4.28
CA LYS A 170 6.99 10.80 -5.13
C LYS A 170 8.05 11.84 -4.83
N VAL A 171 9.25 11.39 -4.52
CA VAL A 171 10.39 12.25 -4.21
C VAL A 171 11.50 11.97 -5.21
N THR A 172 11.92 12.99 -5.94
CA THR A 172 13.05 12.92 -6.87
C THR A 172 14.16 13.82 -6.38
N VAL A 173 15.35 13.23 -6.19
CA VAL A 173 16.55 13.91 -5.65
C VAL A 173 17.65 13.87 -6.69
N THR A 174 18.14 15.04 -7.11
CA THR A 174 19.37 15.18 -7.91
C THR A 174 20.51 15.54 -6.97
N LEU A 175 21.56 14.73 -6.93
CA LEU A 175 22.66 14.92 -5.99
C LEU A 175 23.60 16.06 -6.42
N SER A 176 24.25 16.68 -5.44
CA SER A 176 25.32 17.65 -5.64
C SER A 176 26.55 17.29 -4.81
N GLY A 177 27.73 17.71 -5.25
CA GLY A 177 28.98 17.43 -4.55
C GLY A 177 30.18 17.40 -5.48
N LYS A 178 31.32 16.98 -4.94
CA LYS A 178 32.60 16.95 -5.70
C LYS A 178 33.11 15.55 -6.00
N SER A 179 32.60 14.52 -5.31
CA SER A 179 33.17 13.18 -5.38
C SER A 179 32.08 12.14 -5.18
N LYS A 180 32.26 10.98 -5.83
CA LYS A 180 31.42 9.81 -5.60
C LYS A 180 31.64 9.27 -4.19
N VAL A 181 30.56 8.91 -3.50
CA VAL A 181 30.59 8.33 -2.15
C VAL A 181 29.76 7.05 -2.10
N LYS A 182 29.95 6.24 -1.06
CA LYS A 182 29.13 5.05 -0.81
C LYS A 182 28.35 5.23 0.47
N GLY A 183 27.03 5.14 0.39
CA GLY A 183 26.14 5.48 1.50
C GLY A 183 24.66 5.34 1.13
N TYR A 184 23.81 6.02 1.87
CA TYR A 184 22.39 6.13 1.59
C TYR A 184 21.90 7.56 1.79
N VAL A 185 20.82 7.90 1.09
CA VAL A 185 20.16 9.20 1.11
C VAL A 185 18.79 9.04 1.74
N ASN A 186 18.50 9.89 2.72
CA ASN A 186 17.20 10.02 3.34
C ASN A 186 16.62 11.42 3.08
N VAL A 187 15.30 11.48 2.95
CA VAL A 187 14.54 12.74 2.89
C VAL A 187 13.45 12.74 3.94
N ALA A 188 13.24 13.89 4.58
CA ALA A 188 12.06 14.16 5.41
C ALA A 188 11.31 15.37 4.84
N LEU A 189 9.98 15.24 4.75
CA LEU A 189 9.10 16.29 4.25
C LEU A 189 8.52 17.09 5.40
N TYR A 190 8.38 18.41 5.21
CA TYR A 190 7.78 19.35 6.16
C TYR A 190 6.70 20.12 5.40
N GLY A 191 5.51 20.16 5.97
CA GLY A 191 4.39 20.89 5.41
C GLY A 191 3.68 21.77 6.43
N THR A 192 2.50 22.24 6.06
CA THR A 192 1.65 23.11 6.89
C THR A 192 1.20 22.43 8.18
N ASP A 193 0.95 21.12 8.13
CA ASP A 193 0.27 20.39 9.21
C ASP A 193 1.20 19.42 9.96
N GLY A 194 2.48 19.35 9.57
CA GLY A 194 3.46 18.52 10.28
C GLY A 194 4.70 18.20 9.47
N ASN A 195 5.38 17.12 9.87
CA ASN A 195 6.55 16.60 9.17
C ASN A 195 6.60 15.08 9.22
N THR A 196 7.19 14.47 8.19
CA THR A 196 7.39 13.02 8.12
C THR A 196 8.62 12.60 8.92
N LYS A 197 8.77 11.28 9.10
CA LYS A 197 10.07 10.68 9.45
C LYS A 197 11.02 10.78 8.24
N GLN A 198 12.25 10.32 8.43
CA GLN A 198 13.21 10.19 7.33
C GLN A 198 12.92 8.92 6.53
N HIS A 199 12.69 9.06 5.24
CA HIS A 199 12.51 7.95 4.32
C HIS A 199 13.73 7.80 3.42
N GLN A 200 14.22 6.56 3.25
CA GLN A 200 15.36 6.27 2.40
C GLN A 200 14.97 6.34 0.92
N ILE A 201 15.67 7.17 0.15
CA ILE A 201 15.43 7.35 -1.28
C ILE A 201 16.30 6.41 -2.12
N THR A 202 17.57 6.25 -1.72
CA THR A 202 18.52 5.39 -2.42
C THR A 202 19.64 4.96 -1.50
N LYS A 203 20.25 3.82 -1.81
CA LYS A 203 21.41 3.28 -1.13
C LYS A 203 22.35 2.64 -2.14
N GLY A 204 23.64 2.97 -2.05
CA GLY A 204 24.65 2.43 -2.94
C GLY A 204 25.78 3.40 -3.19
N THR A 205 26.24 3.42 -4.44
CA THR A 205 27.23 4.40 -4.91
C THR A 205 26.49 5.65 -5.36
N LEU A 206 26.73 6.75 -4.65
CA LEU A 206 26.09 8.04 -4.85
C LEU A 206 27.07 8.94 -5.61
N LYS A 207 26.68 9.39 -6.80
CA LYS A 207 27.50 10.31 -7.60
C LYS A 207 26.80 11.67 -7.70
N PRO A 208 27.56 12.78 -7.68
CA PRO A 208 27.00 14.09 -8.04
C PRO A 208 26.30 14.03 -9.41
N ASP A 209 25.25 14.83 -9.56
CA ASP A 209 24.41 14.96 -10.77
C ASP A 209 23.50 13.74 -11.09
N ASP A 210 23.74 12.58 -10.47
CA ASP A 210 22.81 11.44 -10.56
C ASP A 210 21.47 11.81 -9.89
N THR A 211 20.37 11.35 -10.51
CA THR A 211 19.00 11.58 -10.05
C THR A 211 18.37 10.27 -9.61
N TYR A 212 17.75 10.28 -8.43
CA TYR A 212 17.08 9.12 -7.84
C TYR A 212 15.64 9.47 -7.54
N THR A 213 14.72 8.56 -7.86
CA THR A 213 13.30 8.69 -7.54
C THR A 213 12.88 7.57 -6.60
N ALA A 214 12.11 7.91 -5.58
CA ALA A 214 11.49 6.96 -4.69
C ALA A 214 10.05 7.37 -4.38
N TYR A 215 9.22 6.38 -4.08
CA TYR A 215 7.86 6.57 -3.58
C TYR A 215 7.86 6.29 -2.10
N ILE A 216 7.37 7.24 -1.32
CA ILE A 216 7.31 7.15 0.14
C ILE A 216 5.85 7.12 0.56
N ASP A 217 5.51 6.22 1.46
CA ASP A 217 4.20 6.17 2.11
C ASP A 217 4.41 6.69 3.54
N ALA A 218 3.93 7.90 3.82
CA ALA A 218 4.15 8.61 5.08
C ALA A 218 2.99 8.39 6.05
N GLU A 219 3.28 8.28 7.35
CA GLU A 219 2.29 7.98 8.39
C GLU A 219 1.44 9.19 8.83
N VAL A 220 1.66 10.35 8.20
CA VAL A 220 0.98 11.61 8.53
C VAL A 220 0.68 12.39 7.25
N ASP A 221 -0.51 13.00 7.14
CA ASP A 221 -0.74 14.08 6.19
C ASP A 221 -0.01 15.33 6.71
N ILE A 222 0.88 15.87 5.88
CA ILE A 222 1.64 17.08 6.21
C ILE A 222 1.04 18.33 5.56
N GLY A 223 -0.04 18.20 4.80
CA GLY A 223 -0.66 19.29 4.07
C GLY A 223 0.16 19.73 2.86
N GLU A 224 0.32 21.04 2.68
CA GLU A 224 1.14 21.59 1.59
C GLU A 224 2.63 21.50 1.96
N VAL A 225 3.45 20.91 1.08
CA VAL A 225 4.90 20.77 1.32
C VAL A 225 5.57 22.14 1.26
N THR A 226 6.11 22.59 2.39
CA THR A 226 6.79 23.89 2.50
C THR A 226 8.31 23.77 2.50
N LYS A 227 8.83 22.62 2.96
CA LYS A 227 10.27 22.38 3.10
C LYS A 227 10.62 20.90 3.03
N VAL A 228 11.83 20.62 2.57
CA VAL A 228 12.43 19.28 2.60
C VAL A 228 13.75 19.31 3.36
N LYS A 229 14.07 18.22 4.07
CA LYS A 229 15.39 18.00 4.67
C LYS A 229 16.06 16.81 3.99
N PHE A 230 17.23 17.06 3.45
CA PHE A 230 18.14 16.04 2.90
C PHE A 230 19.12 15.60 3.97
N LEU A 231 19.32 14.29 4.10
CA LEU A 231 20.38 13.72 4.90
C LEU A 231 21.06 12.61 4.09
N TRP A 232 22.39 12.53 4.17
CA TRP A 232 23.14 11.41 3.66
C TRP A 232 24.05 10.86 4.75
N ASN A 233 24.22 9.55 4.77
CA ASN A 233 25.07 8.85 5.72
C ASN A 233 25.98 7.87 4.98
N ASN A 234 27.21 7.70 5.48
CA ASN A 234 28.11 6.62 5.06
C ASN A 234 28.07 5.48 6.08
N ASN A 235 28.41 4.27 5.63
CA ASN A 235 28.47 3.08 6.49
C ASN A 235 29.91 2.70 6.87
N TRP A 236 30.87 3.60 6.66
CA TRP A 236 32.29 3.33 6.82
C TRP A 236 33.05 4.62 7.15
N ILE A 237 34.12 4.49 7.94
CA ILE A 237 34.98 5.61 8.32
C ILE A 237 35.65 6.17 7.06
N ASN A 238 35.22 7.35 6.63
CA ASN A 238 35.83 8.04 5.51
C ASN A 238 36.66 9.25 6.00
N PRO A 239 38.00 9.13 6.07
CA PRO A 239 38.87 10.18 6.61
C PRO A 239 38.90 11.45 5.76
N THR A 240 38.39 11.41 4.53
CA THR A 240 38.30 12.59 3.64
C THR A 240 37.14 13.52 3.98
N LEU A 241 36.26 13.13 4.92
CA LEU A 241 35.05 13.88 5.33
C LEU A 241 34.30 14.47 4.12
N PRO A 242 33.89 13.62 3.15
CA PRO A 242 33.28 14.10 1.92
C PRO A 242 31.97 14.84 2.21
N LYS A 243 31.64 15.81 1.37
CA LYS A 243 30.35 16.51 1.42
C LYS A 243 29.51 16.09 0.23
N LEU A 244 28.28 15.68 0.50
CA LEU A 244 27.24 15.41 -0.48
C LEU A 244 26.01 16.26 -0.11
N GLY A 245 25.39 16.84 -1.11
CA GLY A 245 24.14 17.58 -1.00
C GLY A 245 23.12 17.12 -2.02
N ALA A 246 22.02 17.84 -2.10
CA ALA A 246 21.07 17.76 -3.20
C ALA A 246 21.09 19.09 -3.95
N ALA A 247 21.21 19.05 -5.28
CA ALA A 247 21.04 20.21 -6.14
C ALA A 247 19.55 20.61 -6.19
N THR A 248 18.70 19.61 -6.38
CA THR A 248 17.24 19.76 -6.44
C THR A 248 16.58 18.59 -5.72
N ILE A 249 15.43 18.87 -5.11
CA ILE A 249 14.51 17.87 -4.59
C ILE A 249 13.12 18.30 -5.04
N THR A 250 12.45 17.47 -5.83
CA THR A 250 11.06 17.67 -6.21
C THR A 250 10.18 16.67 -5.48
N VAL A 251 9.01 17.14 -5.05
CA VAL A 251 8.03 16.35 -4.32
C VAL A 251 6.69 16.50 -5.02
N GLU A 252 6.07 15.37 -5.32
CA GLU A 252 4.73 15.29 -5.90
C GLU A 252 3.85 14.50 -4.92
N ALA A 253 2.74 15.09 -4.49
CA ALA A 253 1.76 14.40 -3.66
C ALA A 253 0.90 13.49 -4.53
N GLY A 254 0.45 12.36 -3.98
CA GLY A 254 -0.30 11.38 -4.76
C GLY A 254 -1.77 11.70 -5.00
N ARG A 255 -2.32 12.72 -4.32
CA ARG A 255 -3.73 13.14 -4.39
C ARG A 255 -4.01 14.14 -5.49
#